data_AF-A0A2G9RBY2-F1
#
_entry.id   AF-A0A2G9RBY2-F1
#
_cell.length_a   1.000
_cell.length_b   1.000
_cell.length_c   1.000
_cell.angle_alpha   90.00
_cell.angle_beta   90.00
_cell.angle_gamma   90.00
#
_symmetry.space_group_name_H-M   'P 1'
#
loop_
_entity.id
_entity.type
_entity.pdbx_description
1 polymer ?
#
loop_
_entity_poly.entity_id
_entity_poly.type
_entity_poly.pdbx_seq_one_letter_code
_entity_poly.pdbx_strand_id
1 'polypeptide(L)'
;MLLATTSRFRELKLQHREYLCLKVMILLNSNMFPLSSSEEESDSSRKLHHLLNTVTDGLVWVIAKSGIPFRQQSSRLANLLMLLSHVRHASNKGMEHLLSMKCKNVVPVYDLLLEMLNAHTLRDHRKPMAAASYCAKADGRDTSSQPPQ
;
A
#
# COMPACT_ATOMS: atom_id res chain seq x y z
N MET A 1 -12.03 3.72 -10.20
CA MET A 1 -10.67 3.21 -9.89
C MET A 1 -10.65 1.68 -9.82
N LEU A 2 -11.24 1.03 -8.81
CA LEU A 2 -11.19 -0.44 -8.65
C LEU A 2 -11.72 -1.23 -9.86
N LEU A 3 -12.83 -0.78 -10.47
CA LEU A 3 -13.37 -1.40 -11.69
C LEU A 3 -12.41 -1.34 -12.88
N ALA A 4 -11.65 -0.25 -13.02
CA ALA A 4 -10.65 -0.13 -14.08
C ALA A 4 -9.45 -1.06 -13.83
N THR A 5 -8.97 -1.14 -12.58
CA THR A 5 -7.89 -2.07 -12.19
C THR A 5 -8.31 -3.52 -12.43
N THR A 6 -9.51 -3.92 -12.01
CA THR A 6 -10.03 -5.28 -12.24
C THR A 6 -10.26 -5.58 -13.73
N SER A 7 -10.71 -4.61 -14.52
CA SER A 7 -10.76 -4.74 -16.00
C SER A 7 -9.37 -5.04 -16.56
N ARG A 8 -8.35 -4.28 -16.13
CA ARG A 8 -6.99 -4.47 -16.61
C ARG A 8 -6.43 -5.85 -16.27
N PHE A 9 -6.72 -6.38 -15.07
CA PHE A 9 -6.34 -7.74 -14.68
C PHE A 9 -6.95 -8.79 -15.64
N ARG A 10 -8.22 -8.60 -16.01
CA ARG A 10 -8.94 -9.48 -16.94
C ARG A 10 -8.42 -9.37 -18.37
N GLU A 11 -8.19 -8.16 -18.88
CA GLU A 11 -7.60 -7.92 -20.20
C GLU A 11 -6.23 -8.58 -20.34
N LEU A 12 -5.42 -8.49 -19.28
CA LEU A 12 -4.11 -9.10 -19.20
C LEU A 12 -4.16 -10.62 -19.00
N LYS A 13 -5.34 -11.23 -18.85
CA LYS A 13 -5.53 -12.68 -18.58
C LYS A 13 -4.53 -13.19 -17.55
N LEU A 14 -4.45 -12.49 -16.42
CA LEU A 14 -3.44 -12.73 -15.39
C LEU A 14 -3.46 -14.19 -14.93
N GLN A 15 -2.34 -14.88 -15.08
CA GLN A 15 -2.20 -16.27 -14.66
C GLN A 15 -2.03 -16.34 -13.16
N HIS A 16 -2.46 -17.45 -12.55
CA HIS A 16 -2.34 -17.64 -11.10
C HIS A 16 -0.90 -17.49 -10.60
N ARG A 17 0.08 -18.05 -11.34
CA ARG A 17 1.51 -17.96 -10.99
C ARG A 17 2.03 -16.51 -11.05
N GLU A 18 1.65 -15.75 -12.07
CA GLU A 18 2.00 -14.33 -12.19
C GLU A 18 1.38 -13.53 -11.04
N TYR A 19 0.11 -13.81 -10.71
CA TYR A 19 -0.60 -13.16 -9.61
C TYR A 19 0.08 -13.39 -8.25
N LEU A 20 0.56 -14.61 -7.97
CA LEU A 20 1.31 -14.89 -6.74
C LEU A 20 2.60 -14.08 -6.67
N CYS A 21 3.38 -14.00 -7.76
CA CYS A 21 4.56 -13.14 -7.82
C CYS A 21 4.21 -11.68 -7.53
N LEU A 22 3.14 -11.14 -8.13
CA LEU A 22 2.71 -9.77 -7.87
C LEU A 22 2.29 -9.55 -6.41
N LYS A 23 1.58 -10.49 -5.78
CA LYS A 23 1.24 -10.39 -4.34
C LYS A 23 2.49 -10.31 -3.46
N VAL A 24 3.49 -11.15 -3.75
CA VAL A 24 4.76 -11.13 -3.01
C VAL A 24 5.49 -9.81 -3.26
N MET A 25 5.56 -9.35 -4.50
CA MET A 25 6.15 -8.04 -4.82
C MET A 25 5.46 -6.90 -4.08
N ILE A 26 4.12 -6.89 -3.99
CA ILE A 26 3.38 -5.88 -3.23
C ILE A 26 3.82 -5.89 -1.77
N LEU A 27 3.83 -7.07 -1.13
CA LEU A 27 4.21 -7.23 0.28
C LEU A 27 5.63 -6.72 0.55
N LEU A 28 6.58 -7.06 -0.32
CA LEU A 28 7.99 -6.70 -0.16
C LEU A 28 8.28 -5.24 -0.53
N ASN A 29 7.56 -4.66 -1.50
CA ASN A 29 7.78 -3.29 -1.99
C ASN A 29 7.05 -2.22 -1.14
N SER A 30 6.19 -2.61 -0.19
CA SER A 30 5.46 -1.66 0.68
C SER A 30 6.35 -0.86 1.64
N ASN A 31 7.60 -1.28 1.88
CA ASN A 31 8.47 -0.75 2.95
C ASN A 31 9.62 0.15 2.46
N MET A 32 9.63 0.61 1.20
CA MET A 32 10.71 1.49 0.68
C MET A 32 10.66 2.95 1.19
N PHE A 33 10.06 3.20 2.36
CA PHE A 33 10.26 4.45 3.10
C PHE A 33 11.27 4.18 4.23
N PRO A 34 12.46 4.80 4.22
CA PRO A 34 13.50 4.48 5.18
C PRO A 34 13.05 4.82 6.60
N LEU A 35 12.96 3.81 7.47
CA LEU A 35 12.67 3.99 8.88
C LEU A 35 14.02 4.14 9.59
N SER A 36 14.60 5.35 9.56
CA SER A 36 15.87 5.69 10.22
C SER A 36 17.12 5.01 9.64
N SER A 37 18.18 5.81 9.50
CA SER A 37 19.51 5.39 9.05
C SER A 37 20.26 4.65 10.17
N SER A 38 19.86 3.41 10.45
CA SER A 38 20.65 2.48 11.27
C SER A 38 21.42 1.51 10.36
N GLU A 39 22.60 1.05 10.78
CA GLU A 39 23.39 0.08 10.02
C GLU A 39 22.63 -1.24 9.81
N GLU A 40 21.82 -1.67 10.78
CA GLU A 40 20.97 -2.88 10.71
C GLU A 40 19.82 -2.75 9.68
N GLU A 41 19.31 -1.53 9.49
CA GLU A 41 18.30 -1.20 8.47
C GLU A 41 18.89 -1.38 7.07
N SER A 42 20.17 -1.04 6.90
CA SER A 42 20.86 -1.15 5.62
C SER A 42 21.02 -2.61 5.16
N ASP A 43 21.31 -3.54 6.08
CA ASP A 43 21.44 -4.96 5.77
C ASP A 43 20.07 -5.62 5.50
N SER A 44 19.07 -5.25 6.29
CA SER A 44 17.67 -5.68 6.07
C SER A 44 17.13 -5.20 4.72
N SER A 45 17.44 -3.96 4.34
CA SER A 45 17.08 -3.40 3.02
C SER A 45 17.78 -4.13 1.87
N ARG A 46 19.06 -4.47 2.03
CA ARG A 46 19.79 -5.29 1.04
C ARG A 46 19.16 -6.66 0.85
N LYS A 47 18.83 -7.35 1.96
CA LYS A 47 18.12 -8.65 1.93
C LYS A 47 16.75 -8.53 1.26
N LEU A 48 16.01 -7.45 1.54
CA LEU A 48 14.72 -7.18 0.91
C LEU A 48 14.84 -6.95 -0.60
N HIS A 49 15.82 -6.16 -1.04
CA HIS A 49 16.11 -5.94 -2.45
C HIS A 49 16.53 -7.24 -3.15
N HIS A 50 17.35 -8.07 -2.50
CA HIS A 50 17.68 -9.39 -3.02
C HIS A 50 16.43 -10.25 -3.20
N LEU A 51 15.53 -10.30 -2.22
CA LEU A 51 14.30 -11.08 -2.32
C LEU A 51 13.38 -10.55 -3.44
N LEU A 52 13.26 -9.23 -3.58
CA LEU A 52 12.53 -8.61 -4.70
C LEU A 52 13.13 -8.99 -6.06
N ASN A 53 14.46 -9.01 -6.19
CA ASN A 53 15.14 -9.45 -7.41
C ASN A 53 14.84 -10.93 -7.68
N THR A 54 14.94 -11.80 -6.68
CA THR A 54 14.60 -13.24 -6.82
C THR A 54 13.15 -13.45 -7.27
N VAL A 55 12.19 -12.68 -6.73
CA VAL A 55 10.79 -12.76 -7.14
C VAL A 55 10.59 -12.19 -8.56
N THR A 56 11.38 -11.19 -8.94
CA THR A 56 11.38 -10.64 -10.32
C THR A 56 11.91 -11.67 -11.32
N ASP A 57 13.01 -12.34 -11.01
CA ASP A 57 13.55 -13.44 -11.82
C ASP A 57 12.54 -14.60 -11.93
N GLY A 58 11.89 -14.94 -10.82
CA GLY A 58 10.80 -15.91 -10.77
C GLY A 58 9.62 -15.51 -11.67
N LEU A 59 9.23 -14.25 -11.67
CA LEU A 59 8.17 -13.73 -12.55
C LEU A 59 8.57 -13.81 -14.03
N VAL A 60 9.80 -13.42 -14.37
CA VAL A 60 10.34 -13.55 -15.74
C VAL A 60 10.32 -15.00 -16.18
N TRP A 61 10.73 -15.94 -15.31
CA TRP A 61 10.68 -17.37 -15.59
C TRP A 61 9.25 -17.87 -15.82
N VAL A 62 8.28 -17.45 -14.99
CA VAL A 62 6.86 -17.77 -15.15
C VAL A 62 6.33 -17.27 -16.50
N ILE A 63 6.67 -16.04 -16.89
CA ILE A 63 6.29 -15.45 -18.19
C ILE A 63 6.88 -16.29 -19.34
N ALA A 64 8.17 -16.64 -19.25
CA ALA A 64 8.84 -17.43 -20.27
C ALA A 64 8.23 -18.84 -20.43
N LYS A 65 7.72 -19.44 -19.34
CA LYS A 65 7.02 -20.73 -19.36
C LYS A 65 5.55 -20.65 -19.78
N SER A 66 4.99 -19.45 -19.92
CA SER A 66 3.57 -19.25 -20.27
C SER A 66 3.28 -19.33 -21.77
N GLY A 67 4.25 -19.71 -22.60
CA GLY A 67 4.09 -19.82 -24.05
C GLY A 67 4.09 -18.49 -24.82
N ILE A 68 4.46 -17.39 -24.16
CA ILE A 68 4.54 -16.06 -24.77
C ILE A 68 5.84 -15.94 -25.60
N PRO A 69 5.77 -15.48 -26.86
CA PRO A 69 6.96 -15.27 -27.69
C PRO A 69 7.97 -14.35 -27.01
N PHE A 70 9.27 -14.65 -27.14
CA PHE A 70 10.35 -13.90 -26.47
C PHE A 70 10.24 -12.37 -26.64
N ARG A 71 9.88 -11.91 -27.84
CA ARG A 71 9.69 -10.49 -28.18
C ARG A 71 8.61 -9.80 -27.35
N GLN A 72 7.62 -10.54 -26.86
CA GLN A 72 6.49 -10.01 -26.08
C GLN A 72 6.69 -10.15 -24.57
N GLN A 73 7.69 -10.92 -24.10
CA GLN A 73 7.91 -11.17 -22.67
C GLN A 73 8.24 -9.88 -21.90
N SER A 74 9.03 -8.98 -22.48
CA SER A 74 9.35 -7.68 -21.87
C SER A 74 8.11 -6.78 -21.75
N SER A 75 7.27 -6.73 -22.80
CA SER A 75 6.00 -6.01 -22.76
C SER A 75 5.04 -6.60 -21.72
N ARG A 76 4.98 -7.93 -21.61
CA ARG A 76 4.20 -8.62 -20.58
C ARG A 76 4.66 -8.23 -19.19
N LEU A 77 5.97 -8.30 -18.92
CA LEU A 77 6.56 -7.92 -17.65
C LEU A 77 6.22 -6.47 -17.28
N ALA A 78 6.43 -5.53 -18.20
CA ALA A 78 6.12 -4.12 -17.98
C ALA A 78 4.63 -3.91 -17.64
N ASN A 79 3.73 -4.56 -18.38
CA ASN A 79 2.29 -4.50 -18.11
C ASN A 79 1.91 -5.04 -16.73
N LEU A 80 2.55 -6.12 -16.29
CA LEU A 80 2.33 -6.70 -14.96
C LEU A 80 2.85 -5.80 -13.85
N LEU A 81 4.04 -5.22 -14.01
CA LEU A 81 4.61 -4.28 -13.04
C LEU A 81 3.79 -2.98 -12.95
N MET A 82 3.20 -2.51 -14.05
CA MET A 82 2.27 -1.38 -14.01
C MET A 82 1.01 -1.65 -13.16
N LEU A 83 0.59 -2.91 -12.99
CA LEU A 83 -0.53 -3.20 -12.07
C LEU A 83 -0.20 -2.83 -10.62
N LEU A 84 1.09 -2.92 -10.22
CA LEU A 84 1.53 -2.59 -8.87
C LEU A 84 1.26 -1.11 -8.54
N SER A 85 1.45 -0.20 -9.51
CA SER A 85 1.19 1.23 -9.32
C SER A 85 -0.30 1.51 -9.17
N HIS A 86 -1.14 0.85 -9.98
CA HIS A 86 -2.60 0.95 -9.87
C HIS A 86 -3.11 0.45 -8.51
N VAL A 87 -2.58 -0.68 -8.03
CA VAL A 87 -2.93 -1.24 -6.72
C VAL A 87 -2.50 -0.29 -5.60
N ARG A 88 -1.27 0.25 -5.65
CA ARG A 88 -0.79 1.23 -4.68
C ARG A 88 -1.69 2.48 -4.65
N HIS A 89 -2.06 3.01 -5.81
CA HIS A 89 -2.93 4.17 -5.89
C HIS A 89 -4.33 3.91 -5.31
N ALA A 90 -4.94 2.78 -5.67
CA ALA A 90 -6.25 2.38 -5.14
C ALA A 90 -6.20 2.16 -3.61
N SER A 91 -5.12 1.54 -3.11
CA SER A 91 -4.89 1.34 -1.68
C SER A 91 -4.80 2.67 -0.93
N ASN A 92 -4.01 3.62 -1.42
CA ASN A 92 -3.86 4.94 -0.80
C ASN A 92 -5.21 5.67 -0.73
N LYS A 93 -5.98 5.66 -1.82
CA LYS A 93 -7.32 6.27 -1.86
C LYS A 93 -8.32 5.59 -0.93
N GLY A 94 -8.30 4.26 -0.87
CA GLY A 94 -9.13 3.49 0.06
C GLY A 94 -8.80 3.81 1.52
N MET A 95 -7.52 3.99 1.82
CA MET A 95 -7.05 4.30 3.17
C MET A 95 -7.41 5.72 3.61
N GLU A 96 -7.20 6.73 2.75
CA GLU A 96 -7.67 8.11 2.97
C GLU A 96 -9.17 8.13 3.29
N HIS A 97 -9.96 7.34 2.55
CA HIS A 97 -11.39 7.23 2.76
C HIS A 97 -11.73 6.57 4.11
N LEU A 98 -11.08 5.46 4.45
CA LEU A 98 -11.27 4.79 5.75
C LEU A 98 -10.92 5.69 6.93
N LEU A 99 -9.83 6.47 6.81
CA LEU A 99 -9.46 7.46 7.82
C LEU A 99 -10.54 8.55 7.95
N SER A 100 -11.07 9.05 6.84
CA SER A 100 -12.18 10.02 6.86
C SER A 100 -13.44 9.46 7.53
N MET A 101 -13.78 8.19 7.26
CA MET A 101 -14.93 7.54 7.88
C MET A 101 -14.74 7.34 9.39
N LYS A 102 -13.52 6.95 9.81
CA LYS A 102 -13.13 6.87 11.23
C LYS A 102 -13.34 8.24 11.91
N CYS A 103 -12.77 9.32 11.37
CA CYS A 103 -12.86 10.64 12.01
C CYS A 103 -14.30 11.19 12.10
N LYS A 104 -15.18 10.78 11.18
CA LYS A 104 -16.59 11.15 11.18
C LYS A 104 -17.46 10.20 12.02
N ASN A 105 -16.88 9.18 12.65
CA ASN A 105 -17.59 8.13 13.41
C ASN A 105 -18.74 7.47 12.61
N VAL A 106 -18.57 7.33 11.28
CA VAL A 106 -19.64 6.83 10.39
C VAL A 106 -19.78 5.31 10.49
N VAL A 107 -18.67 4.59 10.73
CA VAL A 107 -18.63 3.13 10.80
C VAL A 107 -17.66 2.70 11.91
N PRO A 108 -18.04 1.73 12.77
CA PRO A 108 -17.11 1.13 13.71
C PRO A 108 -16.01 0.37 12.97
N VAL A 109 -14.76 0.63 13.33
CA VAL A 109 -13.58 -0.04 12.75
C VAL A 109 -13.08 -1.08 13.74
N TYR A 110 -12.93 -2.33 13.30
CA TYR A 110 -12.38 -3.41 14.12
C TYR A 110 -10.96 -3.08 14.62
N ASP A 111 -10.61 -3.53 15.81
CA ASP A 111 -9.34 -3.22 16.48
C ASP A 111 -8.11 -3.48 15.60
N LEU A 112 -8.03 -4.65 14.96
CA LEU A 112 -6.93 -4.98 14.05
C LEU A 112 -6.85 -4.04 12.85
N LEU A 113 -8.01 -3.71 12.25
CA LEU A 113 -8.06 -2.81 11.10
C LEU A 113 -7.67 -1.38 11.51
N LEU A 114 -8.07 -0.96 12.72
CA LEU A 114 -7.70 0.31 13.29
C LEU A 114 -6.19 0.41 13.55
N GLU A 115 -5.59 -0.67 14.06
CA GLU A 115 -4.13 -0.76 14.27
C GLU A 115 -3.38 -0.64 12.93
N MET A 116 -3.81 -1.38 11.91
CA MET A 116 -3.23 -1.29 10.55
C MET A 116 -3.36 0.11 9.95
N LEU A 117 -4.49 0.79 10.16
CA LEU A 117 -4.73 2.14 9.66
C LEU A 117 -3.86 3.19 10.37
N ASN A 118 -3.74 3.08 11.70
CA ASN A 118 -2.89 3.98 12.50
C ASN A 118 -1.40 3.81 12.15
N ALA A 119 -0.94 2.57 11.90
CA ALA A 119 0.44 2.29 11.50
C ALA A 119 0.85 3.02 10.21
N HIS A 120 -0.10 3.26 9.29
CA HIS A 120 0.16 4.04 8.08
C HIS A 120 0.24 5.55 8.36
N THR A 121 -0.59 6.05 9.27
CA THR A 121 -0.58 7.47 9.64
C THR A 121 0.76 7.86 10.25
N LEU A 122 1.33 6.99 11.11
CA LEU A 122 2.67 7.18 11.68
C LEU A 122 3.78 7.20 10.62
N ARG A 123 3.61 6.49 9.49
CA ARG A 123 4.57 6.50 8.37
C ARG A 123 4.52 7.80 7.58
N ASP A 124 3.33 8.38 7.34
CA ASP A 124 3.19 9.65 6.62
C ASP A 124 3.68 10.87 7.43
N HIS A 125 3.53 10.85 8.76
CA HIS A 125 3.98 11.94 9.64
C HIS A 125 5.51 12.08 9.77
N ARG A 126 6.29 11.12 9.27
CA ARG A 126 7.76 11.18 9.22
C ARG A 126 8.29 11.88 7.97
N LYS A 127 7.41 12.31 7.06
CA LYS A 127 7.69 13.24 5.97
C LYS A 127 7.64 14.68 6.55
N PRO A 128 8.63 15.55 6.32
CA PRO A 128 8.56 16.90 6.90
C PRO A 128 7.36 17.65 6.31
N MET A 129 6.46 18.04 7.22
CA MET A 129 5.49 19.14 7.14
C MET A 129 4.05 18.83 6.64
N ALA A 130 3.10 19.25 7.50
CA ALA A 130 1.74 19.75 7.21
C ALA A 130 0.48 18.88 7.43
N ALA A 131 0.47 17.84 8.28
CA ALA A 131 -0.77 17.06 8.54
C ALA A 131 -1.29 17.07 10.00
N ALA A 132 -0.68 17.81 10.93
CA ALA A 132 -1.06 17.78 12.35
C ALA A 132 -2.41 18.49 12.69
N SER A 133 -3.21 18.91 11.70
CA SER A 133 -4.41 19.73 11.94
C SER A 133 -5.74 18.95 11.93
N TYR A 134 -5.78 17.69 11.50
CA TYR A 134 -7.06 17.03 11.19
C TYR A 134 -7.78 16.31 12.35
N CYS A 135 -7.14 16.07 13.50
CA CYS A 135 -7.79 15.41 14.65
C CYS A 135 -7.92 16.26 15.92
N ALA A 136 -7.27 17.42 16.02
CA ALA A 136 -7.25 18.19 17.27
C ALA A 136 -8.53 19.00 17.55
N LYS A 137 -9.54 19.00 16.66
CA LYS A 137 -10.73 19.84 16.80
C LYS A 137 -11.99 19.14 17.33
N ALA A 138 -11.93 17.84 17.62
CA ALA A 138 -13.12 17.11 18.07
C ALA A 138 -13.29 17.03 19.59
N ASP A 139 -12.28 17.39 20.39
CA ASP A 139 -12.27 17.09 21.84
C ASP A 139 -12.37 18.33 22.75
N GLY A 140 -13.10 19.35 22.30
CA GLY A 140 -13.18 20.65 22.97
C GLY A 140 -14.60 21.20 23.09
N ARG A 141 -15.57 20.38 23.46
CA ARG A 141 -16.91 20.84 23.87
C ARG A 141 -17.52 19.83 24.84
N ASP A 142 -17.31 20.06 26.12
CA ASP A 142 -18.37 20.13 27.15
C ASP A 142 -17.74 20.15 28.55
N THR A 143 -17.96 21.25 29.27
CA THR A 143 -18.40 21.33 30.68
C THR A 143 -18.07 22.71 31.24
N SER A 144 -19.08 23.57 31.37
CA SER A 144 -19.37 24.28 32.62
C SER A 144 -20.59 25.17 32.43
N SER A 145 -21.74 24.63 32.79
CA SER A 145 -22.95 25.38 33.11
C SER A 145 -22.80 26.04 34.49
N GLN A 146 -23.16 27.33 34.51
CA GLN A 146 -23.16 28.36 35.56
C GLN A 146 -23.79 27.94 36.91
N PRO A 147 -23.54 28.71 38.01
CA PRO A 147 -24.46 29.83 38.31
C PRO A 147 -23.80 31.06 38.97
N PRO A 148 -24.44 32.25 38.95
CA PRO A 148 -24.21 33.28 39.95
C PRO A 148 -25.42 33.41 40.92
N GLN A 149 -25.13 33.73 42.18
CA GLN A 149 -26.06 34.41 43.09
C GLN A 149 -25.96 35.92 42.89
#